data_AF-A0A4S9XQV3-F1
#
_entry.id   AF-A0A4S9XQV3-F1
#
_cell.length_a   1.000
_cell.length_b   1.000
_cell.length_c   1.000
_cell.angle_alpha   90.00
_cell.angle_beta   90.00
_cell.angle_gamma   90.00
#
_symmetry.space_group_name_H-M   'P 1'
#
loop_
_entity.id
_entity.type
_entity.pdbx_description
1 polymer ?
#
loop_
_entity_poly.entity_id
_entity_poly.type
_entity_poly.pdbx_seq_one_letter_code
_entity_poly.pdbx_strand_id
1 'polypeptide(L)'
;MCCYLDGLSCISYRSEPLSAHCPSHLKPTILCNTKGVQFAISSTQTTTTNYTMCGESNRPVLGGTIAILKSLGESTLPDLSLLFHQDSTSTTRATFQSSLPAASYLDSCQIVIFKDGDLRAEAPTTSILHAFPLEMTTREQSFSLPRKLDLGVGGEGVIGRRVGLVRQAQVLRQGIIGYN
;
A
#
# COMPACT_ATOMS: atom_id res chain seq x y z
N MET A 1 21.33 36.95 -4.09
CA MET A 1 19.99 37.54 -4.12
C MET A 1 19.22 36.93 -2.96
N CYS A 2 18.84 37.74 -1.98
CA CYS A 2 18.23 37.29 -0.73
C CYS A 2 16.77 36.86 -0.94
N CYS A 3 16.42 35.68 -0.46
CA CYS A 3 15.16 35.38 0.24
C CYS A 3 15.51 34.54 1.48
N TYR A 4 14.81 34.80 2.57
CA TYR A 4 15.13 34.50 3.96
C TYR A 4 14.27 33.32 4.48
N LEU A 5 14.92 32.40 5.21
CA LEU A 5 14.51 31.48 6.31
C LEU A 5 13.11 30.83 6.31
N ASP A 6 12.88 29.56 6.66
CA ASP A 6 13.54 28.60 7.57
C ASP A 6 13.54 27.20 6.90
N GLY A 7 14.50 26.28 7.05
CA GLY A 7 15.22 25.89 8.25
C GLY A 7 15.11 24.36 8.38
N LEU A 8 15.90 23.62 7.59
CA LEU A 8 16.56 22.32 7.89
C LEU A 8 17.00 21.63 6.58
N SER A 9 18.31 21.66 6.36
CA SER A 9 19.01 21.09 5.21
C SER A 9 19.03 19.57 5.26
N CYS A 10 18.55 18.91 4.21
CA CYS A 10 18.81 17.51 3.93
C CYS A 10 20.27 17.36 3.48
N ILE A 11 21.14 16.76 4.31
CA ILE A 11 22.46 16.31 3.85
C ILE A 11 22.34 14.85 3.41
N SER A 12 22.55 14.66 2.11
CA SER A 12 22.75 13.39 1.43
C SER A 12 24.09 12.77 1.85
N TYR A 13 24.11 11.47 2.15
CA TYR A 13 25.36 10.72 2.23
C TYR A 13 25.33 9.54 1.25
N ARG A 14 26.29 9.58 0.32
CA ARG A 14 26.75 8.48 -0.54
C ARG A 14 27.42 7.41 0.31
N SER A 15 27.22 6.15 -0.07
CA SER A 15 27.87 4.95 0.48
C SER A 15 29.15 4.55 -0.27
N GLU A 16 29.98 3.76 0.44
CA GLU A 16 31.10 2.89 0.00
C GLU A 16 32.54 3.47 0.03
N PRO A 17 33.60 2.65 0.24
CA PRO A 17 33.94 1.92 1.47
C PRO A 17 35.45 2.08 1.83
N LEU A 18 35.92 1.68 3.01
CA LEU A 18 37.32 1.21 3.24
C LEU A 18 37.54 0.66 4.66
N SER A 19 37.76 -0.65 4.67
CA SER A 19 38.58 -1.51 5.55
C SER A 19 39.28 -0.94 6.80
N ALA A 20 39.11 -1.73 7.88
CA ALA A 20 40.07 -2.15 8.91
C ALA A 20 40.12 -1.47 10.30
N HIS A 21 40.03 -2.37 11.29
CA HIS A 21 40.57 -2.38 12.65
C HIS A 21 39.74 -1.78 13.81
N CYS A 22 39.23 -2.70 14.64
CA CYS A 22 38.77 -2.49 16.01
C CYS A 22 39.94 -2.07 16.94
N PRO A 23 39.67 -1.39 18.07
CA PRO A 23 39.48 -2.16 19.29
C PRO A 23 38.32 -1.70 20.19
N SER A 24 38.02 -2.61 21.11
CA SER A 24 36.95 -2.76 22.09
C SER A 24 36.84 -1.71 23.21
N HIS A 25 35.67 -1.77 23.87
CA HIS A 25 35.29 -1.26 25.20
C HIS A 25 34.70 0.16 25.26
N LEU A 26 33.38 0.24 25.50
CA LEU A 26 32.74 0.84 26.69
C LEU A 26 31.20 0.89 26.51
N LYS A 27 30.47 0.13 27.35
CA LYS A 27 29.02 0.28 27.55
C LYS A 27 28.78 1.37 28.61
N PRO A 28 27.87 2.33 28.41
CA PRO A 28 27.42 3.19 29.51
C PRO A 28 26.23 2.54 30.22
N THR A 29 26.48 2.05 31.43
CA THR A 29 25.45 1.76 32.45
C THR A 29 25.15 3.06 33.19
N ILE A 30 23.92 3.57 33.12
CA ILE A 30 23.50 4.74 33.91
C ILE A 30 23.02 4.25 35.28
N LEU A 31 23.81 4.56 36.31
CA LEU A 31 23.49 4.43 37.72
C LEU A 31 22.72 5.68 38.18
N CYS A 32 21.47 5.52 38.63
CA CYS A 32 20.75 6.56 39.36
C CYS A 32 21.19 6.56 40.83
N ASN A 33 21.75 7.69 41.29
CA ASN A 33 22.09 7.92 42.68
C ASN A 33 20.88 8.48 43.45
N THR A 34 20.45 7.76 44.48
CA THR A 34 19.43 8.17 45.45
C THR A 34 20.08 8.85 46.65
N LYS A 35 19.82 10.15 46.87
CA LYS A 35 19.63 10.76 48.21
C LYS A 35 18.73 12.00 48.08
N GLY A 36 17.64 11.99 48.85
CA GLY A 36 16.50 12.86 48.66
C GLY A 36 16.56 14.21 49.36
N VAL A 37 15.51 14.98 49.12
CA VAL A 37 14.95 15.97 50.06
C VAL A 37 13.43 15.96 49.82
N GLN A 38 12.70 15.87 50.92
CA GLN A 38 11.24 15.83 50.99
C GLN A 38 10.72 17.25 51.20
N PHE A 39 9.86 17.73 50.30
CA PHE A 39 8.97 18.86 50.55
C PHE A 39 7.60 18.58 49.90
N ALA A 40 6.57 18.47 50.74
CA ALA A 40 5.19 18.85 50.37
C ALA A 40 5.20 20.38 50.08
N ILE A 41 4.34 21.01 49.29
CA ILE A 41 2.87 21.05 49.33
C ILE A 41 2.39 21.66 47.99
N SER A 42 1.13 21.38 47.64
CA SER A 42 0.18 22.28 46.96
C SER A 42 -0.20 21.91 45.53
N SER A 43 -1.48 21.54 45.42
CA SER A 43 -2.22 21.28 44.19
C SER A 43 -2.13 22.46 43.22
N THR A 44 -1.53 22.22 42.06
CA THR A 44 -1.91 22.91 40.84
C THR A 44 -2.12 21.85 39.77
N GLN A 45 -3.35 21.80 39.31
CA GLN A 45 -3.87 20.92 38.28
C GLN A 45 -3.08 21.20 36.99
N THR A 46 -2.06 20.39 36.72
CA THR A 46 -1.41 20.39 35.40
C THR A 46 -2.25 19.50 34.52
N THR A 47 -3.07 20.12 33.68
CA THR A 47 -3.69 19.47 32.53
C THR A 47 -2.55 18.86 31.72
N THR A 48 -2.31 17.56 31.90
CA THR A 48 -1.51 16.78 30.97
C THR A 48 -2.29 16.80 29.66
N THR A 49 -1.94 17.71 28.77
CA THR A 49 -2.30 17.59 27.38
C THR A 49 -1.57 16.35 26.88
N ASN A 50 -2.22 15.20 27.03
CA ASN A 50 -1.93 14.03 26.23
C ASN A 50 -2.24 14.45 24.79
N TYR A 51 -1.24 14.96 24.09
CA TYR A 51 -1.30 15.02 22.65
C TYR A 51 -1.19 13.58 22.16
N THR A 52 -2.32 12.87 22.16
CA THR A 52 -2.51 11.67 21.36
C THR A 52 -2.54 12.13 19.90
N MET A 53 -1.37 12.32 19.31
CA MET A 53 -1.23 12.58 17.87
C MET A 53 -1.17 11.24 17.14
N CYS A 54 -2.29 10.55 17.19
CA CYS A 54 -2.77 9.57 16.21
C CYS A 54 -4.27 9.47 16.50
N GLY A 55 -5.09 10.22 15.77
CA GLY A 55 -6.53 10.01 15.80
C GLY A 55 -6.78 8.54 15.52
N GLU A 56 -7.57 7.87 16.36
CA GLU A 56 -8.00 6.49 16.11
C GLU A 56 -8.62 6.45 14.72
N SER A 57 -7.86 5.97 13.73
CA SER A 57 -8.41 5.75 12.42
C SER A 57 -9.36 4.57 12.59
N ASN A 58 -10.65 4.88 12.73
CA ASN A 58 -11.73 3.88 12.64
C ASN A 58 -11.86 3.30 11.21
N ARG A 59 -10.86 3.55 10.35
CA ARG A 59 -10.66 2.89 9.09
C ARG A 59 -10.11 1.50 9.40
N PRO A 60 -10.85 0.41 9.14
CA PRO A 60 -10.31 -0.92 9.31
C PRO A 60 -9.05 -1.04 8.45
N VAL A 61 -7.88 -1.09 9.12
CA VAL A 61 -6.61 -1.41 8.50
C VAL A 61 -6.62 -2.92 8.32
N LEU A 62 -7.24 -3.37 7.22
CA LEU A 62 -7.30 -4.80 6.91
C LEU A 62 -5.92 -5.36 6.56
N GLY A 63 -4.92 -4.50 6.35
CA GLY A 63 -3.59 -4.89 5.91
C GLY A 63 -3.63 -5.44 4.48
N GLY A 64 -2.75 -4.95 3.63
CA GLY A 64 -2.41 -5.66 2.39
C GLY A 64 -2.70 -4.90 1.10
N THR A 65 -2.57 -5.63 0.00
CA THR A 65 -2.53 -5.03 -1.34
C THR A 65 -3.94 -4.96 -1.91
N ILE A 66 -4.42 -3.75 -2.18
CA ILE A 66 -5.80 -3.48 -2.61
C ILE A 66 -5.84 -2.61 -3.86
N ALA A 67 -6.80 -2.85 -4.73
CA ALA A 67 -7.12 -1.97 -5.85
C ALA A 67 -8.59 -1.57 -5.83
N ILE A 68 -8.85 -0.28 -6.00
CA ILE A 68 -10.21 0.24 -6.16
C ILE A 68 -10.37 0.64 -7.63
N LEU A 69 -11.17 -0.13 -8.37
CA LEU A 69 -11.40 0.08 -9.79
C LEU A 69 -12.66 0.93 -9.98
N LYS A 70 -12.47 2.14 -10.51
CA LYS A 70 -13.51 3.15 -10.73
C LYS A 70 -14.06 3.08 -12.15
N SER A 71 -15.28 3.57 -12.32
CA SER A 71 -15.89 3.71 -13.66
C SER A 71 -15.11 4.63 -14.58
N LEU A 72 -14.90 4.17 -15.81
CA LEU A 72 -14.53 5.02 -16.94
C LEU A 72 -15.75 5.17 -17.84
N GLY A 73 -16.40 6.34 -17.78
CA GLY A 73 -17.59 6.64 -18.57
C GLY A 73 -18.90 6.04 -18.03
N GLU A 74 -19.90 5.97 -18.89
CA GLU A 74 -21.28 5.53 -18.58
C GLU A 74 -21.44 4.01 -18.62
N SER A 75 -20.66 3.28 -17.82
CA SER A 75 -20.93 1.86 -17.59
C SER A 75 -21.72 1.69 -16.29
N THR A 76 -22.74 0.85 -16.33
CA THR A 76 -23.63 0.54 -15.21
C THR A 76 -22.98 -0.35 -14.15
N LEU A 77 -21.76 -0.84 -14.38
CA LEU A 77 -21.03 -1.63 -13.39
C LEU A 77 -20.78 -0.79 -12.12
N PRO A 78 -20.90 -1.35 -10.92
CA PRO A 78 -20.46 -0.63 -9.73
C PRO A 78 -18.94 -0.43 -9.74
N ASP A 79 -18.46 0.42 -8.84
CA ASP A 79 -17.03 0.42 -8.47
C ASP A 79 -16.68 -0.94 -7.86
N LEU A 80 -15.49 -1.45 -8.17
CA LEU A 80 -15.02 -2.74 -7.69
C LEU A 80 -13.84 -2.57 -6.76
N SER A 81 -13.78 -3.37 -5.70
CA SER A 81 -12.63 -3.44 -4.79
C SER A 81 -12.02 -4.83 -4.88
N LEU A 82 -10.73 -4.92 -5.22
CA LEU A 82 -9.96 -6.15 -5.32
C LEU A 82 -8.88 -6.18 -4.25
N LEU A 83 -8.93 -7.19 -3.38
CA LEU A 83 -7.88 -7.48 -2.40
C LEU A 83 -7.00 -8.62 -2.91
N PHE A 84 -5.69 -8.41 -2.91
CA PHE A 84 -4.70 -9.42 -3.23
C PHE A 84 -4.06 -9.95 -1.95
N HIS A 85 -4.05 -11.27 -1.81
CA HIS A 85 -3.44 -11.97 -0.70
C HIS A 85 -2.55 -13.09 -1.21
N GLN A 86 -1.41 -13.31 -0.58
CA GLN A 86 -0.58 -14.49 -0.84
C GLN A 86 -0.72 -15.47 0.31
N ASP A 87 -1.02 -16.72 -0.01
CA ASP A 87 -1.01 -17.78 0.99
C ASP A 87 0.42 -18.31 1.24
N SER A 88 0.55 -19.18 2.24
CA SER A 88 1.80 -19.85 2.60
C SER A 88 2.37 -20.74 1.49
N THR A 89 1.57 -21.08 0.48
CA THR A 89 1.98 -21.85 -0.70
C THR A 89 2.50 -20.97 -1.84
N SER A 90 2.62 -19.65 -1.61
CA SER A 90 3.00 -18.65 -2.60
C SER A 90 1.98 -18.46 -3.73
N THR A 91 0.74 -18.95 -3.58
CA THR A 91 -0.35 -18.67 -4.51
C THR A 91 -0.92 -17.29 -4.20
N THR A 92 -1.16 -16.47 -5.23
CA THR A 92 -1.86 -15.19 -5.04
C THR A 92 -3.35 -15.39 -5.25
N ARG A 93 -4.16 -15.07 -4.24
CA ARG A 93 -5.61 -14.97 -4.35
C ARG A 93 -6.03 -13.52 -4.52
N ALA A 94 -6.99 -13.31 -5.41
CA ALA A 94 -7.68 -12.05 -5.59
C ALA A 94 -9.13 -12.21 -5.08
N THR A 95 -9.59 -11.27 -4.27
CA THR A 95 -10.92 -11.29 -3.67
C THR A 95 -11.62 -9.98 -3.91
N PHE A 96 -12.79 -10.04 -4.52
CA PHE A 96 -13.67 -8.89 -4.62
C PHE A 96 -14.31 -8.60 -3.25
N GLN A 97 -14.16 -7.39 -2.76
CA GLN A 97 -14.76 -6.94 -1.49
C GLN A 97 -16.09 -6.19 -1.70
N SER A 98 -16.41 -5.82 -2.94
CA SER A 98 -17.65 -5.17 -3.33
C SER A 98 -18.72 -6.20 -3.69
N SER A 99 -20.00 -5.84 -3.57
CA SER A 99 -21.09 -6.65 -4.14
C SER A 99 -20.88 -6.77 -5.65
N LEU A 100 -20.61 -7.99 -6.10
CA LEU A 100 -20.39 -8.25 -7.51
C LEU A 100 -21.70 -8.13 -8.30
N PRO A 101 -21.67 -7.57 -9.52
CA PRO A 101 -22.77 -7.70 -10.45
C PRO A 101 -22.97 -9.18 -10.81
N ALA A 102 -24.09 -9.52 -11.45
CA ALA A 102 -24.33 -10.89 -11.92
C ALA A 102 -23.12 -11.37 -12.74
N ALA A 103 -22.72 -12.65 -12.57
CA ALA A 103 -21.50 -13.21 -13.17
C ALA A 103 -21.41 -12.95 -14.68
N SER A 104 -22.54 -12.94 -15.39
CA SER A 104 -22.64 -12.61 -16.81
C SER A 104 -22.06 -11.24 -17.20
N TYR A 105 -22.06 -10.27 -16.30
CA TYR A 105 -21.44 -8.96 -16.53
C TYR A 105 -19.92 -8.97 -16.46
N LEU A 106 -19.32 -10.03 -15.88
CA LEU A 106 -17.89 -10.21 -15.78
C LEU A 106 -17.38 -11.33 -16.69
N ASP A 107 -18.28 -12.02 -17.39
CA ASP A 107 -17.94 -12.97 -18.45
C ASP A 107 -17.04 -12.30 -19.49
N SER A 108 -16.02 -13.03 -19.93
CA SER A 108 -15.01 -12.59 -20.90
C SER A 108 -14.21 -11.34 -20.48
N CYS A 109 -14.32 -10.91 -19.23
CA CYS A 109 -13.47 -9.85 -18.69
C CYS A 109 -12.12 -10.42 -18.26
N GLN A 110 -11.11 -9.55 -18.26
CA GLN A 110 -9.77 -9.84 -17.81
C GLN A 110 -9.32 -8.77 -16.82
N ILE A 111 -8.58 -9.17 -15.80
CA ILE A 111 -7.81 -8.24 -14.98
C ILE A 111 -6.46 -8.03 -15.65
N VAL A 112 -6.13 -6.78 -15.95
CA VAL A 112 -4.88 -6.38 -16.57
C VAL A 112 -4.14 -5.41 -15.66
N ILE A 113 -2.90 -5.72 -15.30
CA ILE A 113 -1.99 -4.85 -14.55
C ILE A 113 -0.95 -4.32 -15.52
N PHE A 114 -0.82 -3.00 -15.60
CA PHE A 114 0.11 -2.31 -16.48
C PHE A 114 1.41 -1.98 -15.75
N LYS A 115 2.48 -1.70 -16.51
CA LYS A 115 3.80 -1.35 -15.96
C LYS A 115 3.82 0.03 -15.30
N ASP A 116 2.97 0.94 -15.77
CA ASP A 116 2.83 2.31 -15.28
C ASP A 116 1.73 2.45 -14.21
N GLY A 117 1.66 3.62 -13.58
CA GLY A 117 0.59 4.04 -12.68
C GLY A 117 -0.22 5.23 -13.22
N ASP A 118 -0.20 5.48 -14.53
CA ASP A 118 -0.85 6.64 -15.13
C ASP A 118 -2.23 6.25 -15.69
N LEU A 119 -3.28 6.64 -14.98
CA LEU A 119 -4.68 6.40 -15.38
C LEU A 119 -5.07 7.11 -16.69
N ARG A 120 -4.29 8.07 -17.16
CA ARG A 120 -4.59 8.88 -18.35
C ARG A 120 -3.83 8.42 -19.59
N ALA A 121 -2.79 7.62 -19.42
CA ALA A 121 -1.99 7.12 -20.52
C ALA A 121 -2.77 6.14 -21.39
N GLU A 122 -2.48 6.12 -22.69
CA GLU A 122 -2.88 5.00 -23.53
C GLU A 122 -2.23 3.69 -23.03
N ALA A 123 -2.90 2.57 -23.27
CA ALA A 123 -2.53 1.28 -22.73
C ALA A 123 -2.18 0.28 -23.84
N PRO A 124 -1.04 0.46 -24.54
CA PRO A 124 -0.61 -0.49 -25.57
C PRO A 124 -0.32 -1.85 -24.93
N THR A 125 -0.43 -2.93 -25.70
CA THR A 125 -0.16 -4.30 -25.21
C THR A 125 1.25 -4.48 -24.64
N THR A 126 2.22 -3.69 -25.09
CA THR A 126 3.60 -3.68 -24.60
C THR A 126 3.75 -3.15 -23.17
N SER A 127 2.78 -2.38 -22.69
CA SER A 127 2.75 -1.86 -21.31
C SER A 127 2.09 -2.82 -20.32
N ILE A 128 1.58 -3.97 -20.77
CA ILE A 128 1.02 -5.00 -19.89
C ILE A 128 2.15 -5.68 -19.10
N LEU A 129 2.00 -5.71 -17.79
CA LEU A 129 2.84 -6.51 -16.89
C LEU A 129 2.17 -7.86 -16.62
N HIS A 130 0.88 -7.81 -16.27
CA HIS A 130 0.10 -9.00 -16.02
C HIS A 130 -1.30 -8.94 -16.64
N ALA A 131 -1.79 -10.10 -17.08
CA ALA A 131 -3.17 -10.26 -17.55
C ALA A 131 -3.70 -11.63 -17.10
N PHE A 132 -4.93 -11.65 -16.58
CA PHE A 132 -5.60 -12.84 -16.06
C PHE A 132 -7.07 -12.86 -16.48
N PRO A 133 -7.58 -14.00 -16.99
CA PRO A 133 -9.02 -14.14 -17.22
C PRO A 133 -9.77 -14.12 -15.87
N LEU A 134 -10.94 -13.48 -15.86
CA LEU A 134 -11.88 -13.63 -14.75
C LEU A 134 -12.75 -14.85 -15.02
N GLU A 135 -12.46 -15.93 -14.31
CA GLU A 135 -13.30 -17.12 -14.28
C GLU A 135 -14.18 -17.06 -13.02
N MET A 136 -15.27 -16.30 -13.10
CA MET A 136 -16.24 -16.28 -12.00
C MET A 136 -17.23 -17.43 -12.15
N THR A 137 -17.08 -18.43 -11.30
CA THR A 137 -18.22 -19.31 -10.99
C THR A 137 -19.21 -18.50 -10.14
N THR A 138 -20.50 -18.74 -10.33
CA THR A 138 -21.61 -17.85 -9.90
C THR A 138 -21.72 -17.55 -8.39
N ARG A 139 -20.78 -18.01 -7.55
CA ARG A 139 -20.84 -17.86 -6.09
C ARG A 139 -19.54 -17.42 -5.43
N GLU A 140 -18.39 -17.44 -6.11
CA GLU A 140 -17.11 -17.16 -5.47
C GLU A 140 -16.61 -15.74 -5.79
N GLN A 141 -16.52 -14.91 -4.76
CA GLN A 141 -15.92 -13.57 -4.85
C GLN A 141 -14.38 -13.63 -4.83
N SER A 142 -13.80 -14.79 -4.54
CA SER A 142 -12.37 -15.02 -4.42
C SER A 142 -11.92 -16.08 -5.43
N PHE A 143 -10.79 -15.85 -6.07
CA PHE A 143 -10.22 -16.75 -7.06
C PHE A 143 -8.69 -16.74 -6.96
N SER A 144 -8.07 -17.88 -7.28
CA SER A 144 -6.62 -17.99 -7.34
C SER A 144 -6.11 -17.51 -8.69
N LEU A 145 -5.08 -16.67 -8.68
CA LEU A 145 -4.41 -16.24 -9.89
C LEU A 145 -3.53 -17.37 -10.44
N PRO A 146 -3.41 -17.49 -11.78
CA PRO A 146 -2.62 -18.55 -12.41
C PRO A 146 -1.11 -18.42 -12.18
N ARG A 147 -0.64 -17.28 -11.64
CA ARG A 147 0.74 -17.09 -11.20
C ARG A 147 0.79 -16.24 -9.93
N LYS A 148 1.89 -16.38 -9.20
CA LYS A 148 2.24 -15.48 -8.09
C LYS A 148 2.47 -14.06 -8.61
N LEU A 149 1.85 -13.07 -7.97
CA LEU A 149 2.15 -11.66 -8.17
C LEU A 149 3.20 -11.21 -7.17
N ASP A 150 4.17 -10.39 -7.56
CA ASP A 150 4.99 -9.68 -6.59
C ASP A 150 4.15 -8.54 -5.97
N LEU A 151 3.77 -8.67 -4.69
CA LEU A 151 2.97 -7.68 -3.97
C LEU A 151 3.81 -6.52 -3.39
N GLY A 152 5.04 -6.31 -3.88
CA GLY A 152 5.91 -5.20 -3.53
C GLY A 152 5.77 -3.97 -4.42
N VAL A 153 6.72 -3.04 -4.28
CA VAL A 153 6.86 -1.80 -5.08
C VAL A 153 8.04 -1.91 -6.06
N GLY A 154 7.90 -1.31 -7.25
CA GLY A 154 8.97 -1.25 -8.25
C GLY A 154 9.31 -2.60 -8.89
N GLY A 155 10.23 -2.65 -9.86
CA GLY A 155 10.64 -3.91 -10.50
C GLY A 155 9.46 -4.70 -11.07
N GLU A 156 9.19 -5.90 -10.56
CA GLU A 156 8.00 -6.71 -10.90
C GLU A 156 6.82 -6.51 -9.92
N GLY A 157 7.00 -5.71 -8.86
CA GLY A 157 6.04 -5.42 -7.81
C GLY A 157 4.83 -4.59 -8.24
N VAL A 158 3.61 -5.07 -7.93
CA VAL A 158 2.37 -4.49 -8.47
C VAL A 158 1.90 -3.20 -7.77
N ILE A 159 2.43 -2.84 -6.61
CA ILE A 159 2.01 -1.63 -5.89
C ILE A 159 2.46 -0.37 -6.65
N GLY A 160 1.54 0.60 -6.76
CA GLY A 160 1.72 1.84 -7.51
C GLY A 160 1.38 1.72 -9.00
N ARG A 161 0.99 0.51 -9.45
CA ARG A 161 0.63 0.27 -10.85
C ARG A 161 -0.85 0.41 -11.11
N ARG A 162 -1.16 0.75 -12.35
CA ARG A 162 -2.50 0.79 -12.90
C ARG A 162 -3.00 -0.63 -13.11
N VAL A 163 -4.23 -0.87 -12.69
CA VAL A 163 -4.97 -2.10 -12.94
C VAL A 163 -6.29 -1.77 -13.61
N GLY A 164 -6.68 -2.58 -14.57
CA GLY A 164 -7.91 -2.44 -15.33
C GLY A 164 -8.71 -3.73 -15.38
N LEU A 165 -10.03 -3.58 -15.40
CA LEU A 165 -10.97 -4.59 -15.85
C LEU A 165 -11.20 -4.36 -17.34
N VAL A 166 -10.79 -5.29 -18.19
CA VAL A 166 -10.79 -5.15 -19.64
C VAL A 166 -11.71 -6.18 -20.28
N ARG A 167 -12.51 -5.75 -21.25
CA ARG A 167 -13.32 -6.63 -22.11
C ARG A 167 -13.10 -6.23 -23.56
N GLN A 168 -12.71 -7.18 -24.42
CA GLN A 168 -12.52 -6.93 -25.86
C GLN A 168 -11.66 -5.68 -26.15
N ALA A 169 -10.54 -5.52 -25.42
CA ALA A 169 -9.65 -4.34 -25.45
C ALA A 169 -10.22 -3.02 -24.91
N GLN A 170 -11.48 -2.97 -24.48
CA GLN A 170 -12.05 -1.82 -23.80
C GLN A 170 -11.80 -1.91 -22.28
N VAL A 171 -11.21 -0.87 -21.70
CA VAL A 171 -11.08 -0.74 -20.24
C VAL A 171 -12.43 -0.31 -19.67
N LEU A 172 -13.09 -1.22 -18.97
CA LEU A 172 -14.37 -0.96 -18.32
C LEU A 172 -14.16 -0.21 -17.00
N ARG A 173 -13.20 -0.66 -16.19
CA ARG A 173 -12.88 -0.08 -14.88
C ARG A 173 -11.37 0.02 -14.75
N GLN A 174 -10.88 1.04 -14.06
CA GLN A 174 -9.45 1.11 -13.72
C GLN A 174 -9.20 1.75 -12.37
N GLY A 175 -8.02 1.46 -11.82
CA GLY A 175 -7.56 2.03 -10.57
C GLY A 175 -6.06 1.85 -10.40
N ILE A 176 -5.56 2.25 -9.23
CA ILE A 176 -4.18 2.02 -8.81
C ILE A 176 -4.17 0.98 -7.71
N ILE A 177 -3.22 0.05 -7.79
CA ILE A 177 -2.95 -0.91 -6.72
C ILE A 177 -2.18 -0.18 -5.61
N GLY A 178 -2.74 -0.16 -4.40
CA GLY A 178 -2.13 0.41 -3.21
C GLY A 178 -1.92 -0.61 -2.11
N TYR A 179 -1.29 -0.16 -1.03
CA TYR A 179 -1.20 -0.88 0.24
C TYR A 179 -2.10 -0.17 1.26
N ASN A 180 -2.93 -0.94 1.97
CA ASN A 180 -3.78 -0.46 3.06
C ASN A 180 -3.19 -0.85 4.42
#